data_AF-A0A522AMT8-F1
#
_entry.id   AF-A0A522AMT8-F1
#
_cell.length_a   1.000
_cell.length_b   1.000
_cell.length_c   1.000
_cell.angle_alpha   90.00
_cell.angle_beta   90.00
_cell.angle_gamma   90.00
#
_symmetry.space_group_name_H-M   'P 1'
#
loop_
_entity.id
_entity.type
_entity.pdbx_description
1 polymer ?
#
loop_
_entity_poly.entity_id
_entity_poly.type
_entity_poly.pdbx_seq_one_letter_code
_entity_poly.pdbx_strand_id
1 'polypeptide(L)'
;MTDVDALVRRLASAGPRGFRDYPGEEQAWRGRLALMAVCAGASPAYAWAIALAPDVGGSDVEGQRAVADVSDDDLAEALLREGVRIDDLLPYLG
;
A
#
# COMPACT_ATOMS: atom_id res chain seq x y z
N MET A 1 -0.68 3.20 18.63
CA MET A 1 -1.60 2.70 17.58
C MET A 1 -1.11 3.27 16.27
N THR A 2 -0.85 2.43 15.27
CA THR A 2 -0.35 2.87 13.96
C THR A 2 -1.50 3.50 13.18
N ASP A 3 -1.34 4.75 12.76
CA ASP A 3 -2.34 5.43 11.92
C ASP A 3 -2.08 5.05 10.45
N VAL A 4 -2.84 4.07 9.95
CA VAL A 4 -2.74 3.54 8.59
C VAL A 4 -2.97 4.64 7.56
N ASP A 5 -3.94 5.53 7.78
CA ASP A 5 -4.22 6.63 6.86
C ASP A 5 -3.06 7.63 6.81
N ALA A 6 -2.40 7.90 7.93
CA ALA A 6 -1.20 8.74 7.94
C ALA A 6 -0.06 8.10 7.16
N LEU A 7 0.11 6.77 7.24
CA LEU A 7 1.10 6.06 6.43
C LEU A 7 0.76 6.16 4.94
N VAL A 8 -0.49 5.93 4.56
CA VAL A 8 -0.92 6.05 3.16
C VAL A 8 -0.75 7.49 2.63
N ARG A 9 -1.09 8.51 3.43
CA ARG A 9 -0.80 9.92 3.09
C ARG A 9 0.69 10.18 2.90
N ARG A 10 1.55 9.53 3.69
CA ARG A 10 3.00 9.62 3.53
C ARG A 10 3.47 8.94 2.24
N LEU A 11 2.91 7.79 1.89
CA LEU A 11 3.17 7.15 0.60
C LEU A 11 2.68 8.04 -0.56
N ALA A 12 1.56 8.74 -0.40
CA ALA A 12 1.02 9.62 -1.43
C ALA A 12 1.89 10.87 -1.66
N SER A 13 2.66 11.31 -0.65
CA SER A 13 3.58 12.44 -0.80
C SER A 13 4.97 12.03 -1.29
N ALA A 14 5.47 10.87 -0.85
CA ALA A 14 6.86 10.48 -1.02
C ALA A 14 7.08 9.14 -1.75
N GLY A 15 6.03 8.44 -2.17
CA GLY A 15 6.10 7.18 -2.90
C GLY A 15 6.41 7.35 -4.40
N PRO A 16 6.42 6.24 -5.16
CA PRO A 16 6.72 6.25 -6.59
C PRO A 16 5.81 7.20 -7.37
N ARG A 17 6.32 7.80 -8.45
CA ARG A 17 5.54 8.75 -9.26
C ARG A 17 4.22 8.15 -9.77
N GLY A 18 4.24 6.91 -10.27
CA GLY A 18 3.03 6.23 -10.74
C GLY A 18 1.95 6.09 -9.65
N PHE A 19 2.34 5.98 -8.38
CA PHE A 19 1.39 5.99 -7.26
C PHE A 19 0.80 7.38 -7.02
N ARG A 20 1.66 8.40 -7.03
CA ARG A 20 1.28 9.79 -6.73
C ARG A 20 0.39 10.43 -7.80
N ASP A 21 0.45 9.92 -9.03
CA ASP A 21 -0.35 10.40 -10.16
C ASP A 21 -1.81 9.87 -10.11
N TYR A 22 -2.12 8.89 -9.25
CA TYR A 22 -3.49 8.38 -9.08
C TYR A 22 -4.41 9.35 -8.30
N PRO A 23 -5.74 9.28 -8.50
CA PRO A 23 -6.71 9.96 -7.64
C PRO A 23 -6.61 9.51 -6.17
N GLY A 24 -7.05 10.36 -5.23
CA GLY A 24 -6.93 10.07 -3.80
C GLY A 24 -7.60 8.77 -3.33
N GLU A 25 -8.74 8.40 -3.93
CA GLU A 25 -9.40 7.11 -3.65
C GLU A 25 -8.53 5.92 -4.09
N GLU A 26 -7.89 6.04 -5.25
CA GLU A 26 -6.97 5.01 -5.73
C GLU A 26 -5.70 4.93 -4.91
N GLN A 27 -5.15 6.09 -4.50
CA GLN A 27 -4.04 6.13 -3.56
C GLN A 27 -4.40 5.44 -2.24
N ALA A 28 -5.64 5.60 -1.76
CA ALA A 28 -6.10 4.98 -0.53
C ALA A 28 -6.01 3.45 -0.59
N TRP A 29 -6.67 2.84 -1.58
CA TRP A 29 -6.70 1.37 -1.66
C TRP A 29 -5.35 0.80 -2.14
N ARG A 30 -4.68 1.42 -3.13
CA ARG A 30 -3.37 0.94 -3.61
C ARG A 30 -2.28 1.06 -2.53
N GLY A 31 -2.32 2.11 -1.72
CA GLY A 31 -1.40 2.29 -0.59
C GLY A 31 -1.59 1.23 0.49
N ARG A 32 -2.85 0.91 0.82
CA ARG A 32 -3.17 -0.19 1.76
C ARG A 32 -2.74 -1.54 1.20
N LEU A 33 -2.94 -1.78 -0.09
CA LEU A 33 -2.49 -3.00 -0.77
C LEU A 33 -0.96 -3.17 -0.69
N ALA A 34 -0.20 -2.09 -0.90
CA ALA A 34 1.26 -2.12 -0.75
C ALA A 34 1.68 -2.47 0.70
N LEU A 35 1.03 -1.87 1.70
CA LEU A 35 1.29 -2.16 3.11
C LEU A 35 0.94 -3.60 3.48
N MET A 36 -0.19 -4.12 3.00
CA MET A 36 -0.59 -5.51 3.20
C MET A 36 0.42 -6.48 2.57
N ALA A 37 0.90 -6.18 1.36
CA ALA A 37 1.89 -7.02 0.70
C ALA A 37 3.20 -7.11 1.50
N VAL A 38 3.73 -6.00 2.01
CA VAL A 38 4.95 -6.05 2.84
C VAL A 38 4.71 -6.76 4.18
N CYS A 39 3.54 -6.60 4.81
CA CYS A 39 3.15 -7.39 5.99
C CYS A 39 3.06 -8.89 5.70
N ALA A 40 2.80 -9.28 4.44
CA ALA A 40 2.84 -10.67 3.99
C ALA A 40 4.26 -11.15 3.61
N GLY A 41 5.29 -10.31 3.82
CA GLY A 41 6.68 -10.63 3.53
C GLY A 41 7.14 -10.29 2.11
N ALA A 42 6.33 -9.53 1.35
CA ALA A 42 6.78 -9.04 0.04
C ALA A 42 7.96 -8.07 0.18
N SER A 43 8.85 -8.09 -0.80
CA SER A 43 9.81 -7.00 -0.95
C SER A 43 9.07 -5.70 -1.30
N PRO A 44 9.57 -4.53 -0.89
CA PRO A 44 8.96 -3.25 -1.25
C PRO A 44 8.81 -3.05 -2.77
N ALA A 45 9.75 -3.55 -3.58
CA ALA A 45 9.67 -3.53 -5.04
C ALA A 45 8.44 -4.31 -5.55
N TYR A 46 8.20 -5.49 -4.99
CA TYR A 46 7.08 -6.34 -5.37
C TYR A 46 5.74 -5.77 -4.88
N ALA A 47 5.72 -5.22 -3.67
CA ALA A 47 4.55 -4.53 -3.11
C ALA A 47 4.09 -3.38 -4.03
N TRP A 48 5.03 -2.57 -4.51
CA TRP A 48 4.72 -1.51 -5.47
C TRP A 48 4.30 -2.04 -6.85
N ALA A 49 4.92 -3.11 -7.34
CA ALA A 49 4.53 -3.71 -8.61
C ALA A 49 3.06 -4.19 -8.59
N ILE A 50 2.60 -4.78 -7.48
CA ILE A 50 1.21 -5.17 -7.30
C ILE A 50 0.31 -3.94 -7.19
N ALA A 51 0.67 -2.98 -6.33
CA ALA A 51 -0.16 -1.80 -6.08
C ALA A 51 -0.31 -0.90 -7.32
N LEU A 52 0.65 -0.93 -8.25
CA LEU A 52 0.66 -0.15 -9.49
C LEU A 52 0.30 -0.98 -10.73
N ALA A 53 -0.03 -2.27 -10.56
CA ALA A 53 -0.42 -3.10 -11.68
C ALA A 53 -1.63 -2.46 -12.40
N PRO A 54 -1.56 -2.27 -13.73
CA PRO A 54 -2.67 -1.72 -14.49
C PRO A 54 -3.85 -2.69 -14.50
N ASP A 55 -5.05 -2.17 -14.69
CA ASP A 55 -6.30 -2.93 -14.76
C ASP A 55 -6.35 -3.82 -16.01
N VAL A 56 -5.67 -4.96 -15.97
CA VAL A 56 -5.78 -5.99 -17.00
C VAL A 56 -6.88 -6.97 -16.57
N GLY A 57 -8.14 -6.56 -16.74
CA GLY A 57 -9.31 -7.46 -16.62
C GLY A 57 -10.09 -7.45 -15.31
N GLY A 58 -10.09 -6.34 -14.55
CA GLY A 58 -10.86 -6.17 -13.31
C GLY A 58 -10.00 -6.27 -12.03
N SER A 59 -8.68 -6.22 -12.15
CA SER A 59 -7.72 -6.34 -11.04
C SER A 59 -7.93 -5.29 -9.95
N ASP A 60 -8.38 -4.09 -10.31
CA ASP A 60 -8.64 -3.02 -9.34
C ASP A 60 -9.81 -3.38 -8.40
N VAL A 61 -10.82 -4.11 -8.89
CA VAL A 61 -11.97 -4.55 -8.06
C VAL A 61 -11.55 -5.61 -7.06
N GLU A 62 -10.68 -6.54 -7.45
CA GLU A 62 -10.16 -7.56 -6.53
C GLU A 62 -9.23 -6.95 -5.49
N GLY A 63 -8.34 -6.03 -5.90
CA GLY A 63 -7.48 -5.29 -4.99
C GLY A 63 -8.27 -4.44 -3.99
N GLN A 64 -9.30 -3.73 -4.46
CA GLN A 64 -10.21 -2.95 -3.60
C GLN A 64 -10.93 -3.83 -2.58
N ARG A 65 -11.44 -5.01 -2.99
CA ARG A 65 -12.09 -5.96 -2.08
C ARG A 65 -11.12 -6.50 -1.05
N ALA A 66 -9.92 -6.90 -1.47
CA ALA A 66 -8.91 -7.42 -0.57
C ALA A 66 -8.54 -6.43 0.54
N VAL A 67 -8.42 -5.13 0.22
CA VAL A 67 -8.14 -4.12 1.24
C VAL A 67 -9.36 -3.74 2.08
N ALA A 68 -10.57 -3.85 1.54
CA ALA A 68 -11.81 -3.53 2.25
C ALA A 68 -12.11 -4.55 3.36
N ASP A 69 -11.68 -5.80 3.17
CA ASP A 69 -11.85 -6.89 4.15
C ASP A 69 -10.85 -6.81 5.32
N VAL A 70 -9.86 -5.91 5.27
CA VAL A 70 -8.84 -5.73 6.31
C VAL A 70 -9.07 -4.42 7.07
N SER A 71 -9.33 -4.53 8.37
CA SER A 71 -9.52 -3.37 9.22
C SER A 71 -8.21 -2.58 9.44
N ASP A 72 -8.32 -1.29 9.75
CA ASP A 72 -7.17 -0.46 10.11
C ASP A 72 -6.42 -1.01 11.32
N ASP A 73 -7.14 -1.57 12.29
CA ASP A 73 -6.55 -2.15 13.51
C ASP A 73 -5.75 -3.42 13.18
N ASP A 74 -6.30 -4.32 12.36
CA ASP A 74 -5.59 -5.55 11.94
C ASP A 74 -4.33 -5.20 11.12
N LEU A 75 -4.43 -4.23 10.22
CA LEU A 75 -3.30 -3.78 9.43
C LEU A 75 -2.25 -3.06 10.30
N ALA A 76 -2.69 -2.22 11.24
CA ALA A 76 -1.83 -1.56 12.21
C ALA A 76 -1.07 -2.58 13.08
N GLU A 77 -1.75 -3.62 13.55
CA GLU A 77 -1.15 -4.70 14.32
C GLU A 77 -0.15 -5.50 13.47
N ALA A 78 -0.49 -5.83 12.22
CA ALA A 78 0.40 -6.51 11.30
C ALA A 78 1.68 -5.69 11.03
N LEU A 79 1.55 -4.39 10.79
CA LEU A 79 2.70 -3.49 10.59
C LEU A 79 3.64 -3.46 11.80
N LEU A 80 3.07 -3.46 13.01
CA LEU A 80 3.84 -3.50 14.26
C LEU A 80 4.53 -4.86 14.46
N ARG A 81 3.79 -5.95 14.26
CA ARG A 81 4.26 -7.33 14.41
C ARG A 81 5.42 -7.64 13.46
N GLU A 82 5.29 -7.22 12.21
CA GLU A 82 6.31 -7.45 11.17
C GLU A 82 7.44 -6.41 11.18
N GLY A 83 7.34 -5.38 12.04
CA GLY A 83 8.36 -4.34 12.14
C GLY A 83 8.56 -3.53 10.86
N VAL A 84 7.50 -3.40 10.05
CA VAL A 84 7.56 -2.71 8.76
C VAL A 84 7.89 -1.23 8.98
N ARG A 85 8.96 -0.77 8.34
CA ARG A 85 9.32 0.65 8.30
C ARG A 85 8.88 1.23 6.99
N ILE A 86 8.04 2.27 7.06
CA ILE A 86 7.54 2.94 5.86
C ILE A 86 8.68 3.49 4.98
N ASP A 87 9.81 3.84 5.61
CA ASP A 87 11.01 4.33 4.92
C ASP A 87 11.59 3.32 3.94
N ASP A 88 11.31 2.01 4.12
CA ASP A 88 11.77 0.96 3.22
C ASP A 88 10.94 0.90 1.92
N LEU A 89 9.75 1.50 1.92
CA LEU A 89 8.85 1.62 0.76
C LEU A 89 9.13 2.87 -0.08
N LEU A 90 9.79 3.88 0.48
CA LEU A 90 10.07 5.16 -0.17
C LEU A 90 11.26 5.19 -1.17
N PRO A 91 12.27 4.30 -1.18
CA PRO A 91 13.44 4.44 -2.06
C PRO A 91 13.16 4.20 -3.55
N TYR A 92 11.98 3.69 -3.90
CA TYR A 92 11.61 3.29 -5.27
C TYR A 92 11.17 4.48 -6.14
N LEU A 93 11.81 5.64 -5.93
CA LEU A 93 11.58 6.93 -6.58
C LEU A 93 12.26 7.07 -7.96
N GLY A 94 12.34 5.98 -8.73
CA GLY A 94 12.85 5.99 -10.10
C GLY A 94 12.01 6.86 -11.03
#